data_AF-A0AAV7EJQ5-F1
#
_entry.id   AF-A0AAV7EJQ5-F1
#
_cell.length_a   1.000
_cell.length_b   1.000
_cell.length_c   1.000
_cell.angle_alpha   90.00
_cell.angle_beta   90.00
_cell.angle_gamma   90.00
#
_symmetry.space_group_name_H-M   'P 1'
#
loop_
_entity.id
_entity.type
_entity.pdbx_description
1 polymer ?
#
loop_
_entity_poly.entity_id
_entity_poly.type
_entity_poly.pdbx_seq_one_letter_code
_entity_poly.pdbx_strand_id
1 'polypeptide(L)'
;MLTFQAHYDQLRPAKGREPSPSQATMLYIGLYAMAIGWVMGGLKAPLPAHGADQLDHANQRLMSTFFNWFFFCLCSGAMLAVTIVVWVQDNVGWEWGFGMNVVALSLGLLIFGAGLPFYRHKKPVGSAINYPDNEGLNLLN
;
A
#
# COMPACT_ATOMS: atom_id res chain seq x y z
N MET A 1 -3.89 -16.14 6.70
CA MET A 1 -5.12 -16.82 7.16
C MET A 1 -6.08 -17.13 6.01
N LEU A 2 -6.52 -16.14 5.23
CA LEU A 2 -7.45 -16.37 4.09
C LEU A 2 -6.87 -17.29 2.99
N THR A 3 -5.59 -17.15 2.67
CA THR A 3 -4.84 -18.06 1.77
C THR A 3 -4.81 -19.50 2.28
N PHE A 4 -4.62 -19.68 3.59
CA PHE A 4 -4.59 -21.00 4.23
C PHE A 4 -5.97 -21.65 4.28
N GLN A 5 -7.06 -20.87 4.44
CA GLN A 5 -8.42 -21.42 4.40
C GLN A 5 -8.88 -21.74 2.97
N ALA A 6 -8.42 -20.97 1.97
CA ALA A 6 -8.58 -21.32 0.57
C ALA A 6 -7.83 -22.62 0.24
N HIS A 7 -6.61 -22.73 0.81
CA HIS A 7 -5.68 -23.86 0.97
C HIS A 7 -6.24 -25.30 0.90
N TYR A 8 -7.20 -25.49 1.81
CA TYR A 8 -7.62 -26.79 2.28
C TYR A 8 -9.14 -26.89 2.08
N ASP A 9 -9.57 -27.80 1.19
CA ASP A 9 -10.99 -28.03 0.92
C ASP A 9 -11.77 -28.49 2.17
N GLN A 10 -11.10 -29.02 3.20
CA GLN A 10 -11.70 -29.35 4.51
C GLN A 10 -12.14 -28.12 5.32
N LEU A 11 -11.53 -26.95 5.09
CA LEU A 11 -11.84 -25.71 5.80
C LEU A 11 -12.86 -24.83 5.06
N ARG A 12 -13.34 -25.32 3.90
CA ARG A 12 -14.41 -24.71 3.12
C ARG A 12 -15.72 -25.47 3.38
N PRO A 13 -16.86 -24.76 3.47
CA PRO A 13 -18.15 -25.44 3.46
C PRO A 13 -18.30 -26.22 2.15
N ALA A 14 -18.70 -27.49 2.26
CA ALA A 14 -19.05 -28.29 1.09
C ALA A 14 -20.21 -27.62 0.33
N LYS A 15 -20.19 -27.66 -1.01
CA LYS A 15 -21.26 -27.08 -1.84
C LYS A 15 -22.63 -27.60 -1.36
N GLY A 16 -23.48 -26.68 -0.89
CA GLY A 16 -24.84 -26.98 -0.42
C GLY A 16 -24.98 -27.30 1.08
N ARG A 17 -23.93 -27.19 1.90
CA ARG A 17 -24.03 -27.23 3.38
C ARG A 17 -23.62 -25.89 4.00
N GLU A 18 -24.27 -25.53 5.10
CA GLU A 18 -23.91 -24.35 5.88
C GLU A 18 -22.49 -24.51 6.48
N PRO A 19 -21.70 -23.42 6.53
CA PRO A 19 -20.38 -23.44 7.17
C PRO A 19 -20.47 -23.81 8.64
N SER A 20 -19.50 -24.59 9.13
CA SER A 20 -19.38 -24.77 10.57
C SER A 20 -19.08 -23.41 11.24
N PRO A 21 -19.46 -23.21 12.52
CA PRO A 21 -19.14 -21.98 13.25
C PRO A 21 -17.64 -21.65 13.20
N SER A 22 -16.77 -22.64 13.29
CA SER A 22 -15.31 -22.46 13.24
C SER A 22 -14.80 -22.00 11.86
N GLN A 23 -15.38 -22.49 10.77
CA GLN A 23 -15.04 -22.05 9.40
C GLN A 23 -15.47 -20.59 9.17
N ALA A 24 -16.64 -20.21 9.67
CA ALA A 24 -17.15 -18.83 9.59
C ALA A 24 -16.32 -17.86 10.46
N THR A 25 -15.98 -18.25 11.70
CA THR A 25 -15.15 -17.43 12.58
C THR A 25 -13.77 -17.16 11.98
N MET A 26 -13.12 -18.16 11.40
CA MET A 26 -11.81 -17.98 10.76
C MET A 26 -11.87 -17.02 9.55
N LEU A 27 -12.93 -17.13 8.73
CA LEU A 27 -13.17 -16.21 7.63
C LEU A 27 -13.36 -14.77 8.13
N TYR A 28 -14.22 -14.57 9.13
CA TYR A 28 -14.48 -13.24 9.68
C TYR A 28 -13.24 -12.63 10.33
N ILE A 29 -12.46 -13.40 11.09
CA ILE A 29 -11.20 -12.91 11.66
C ILE A 29 -10.24 -12.48 10.54
N GLY A 30 -10.11 -13.28 9.47
CA GLY A 30 -9.29 -12.92 8.31
C GLY A 30 -9.77 -11.63 7.62
N LEU A 31 -11.09 -11.48 7.46
CA LEU A 31 -11.69 -10.29 6.86
C LEU A 31 -11.49 -9.03 7.71
N TYR A 32 -11.71 -9.14 9.02
CA TYR A 32 -11.50 -8.04 9.96
C TYR A 32 -10.02 -7.68 10.08
N ALA A 33 -9.11 -8.65 10.09
CA ALA A 33 -7.68 -8.38 10.09
C ALA A 33 -7.23 -7.63 8.82
N MET A 34 -7.76 -8.01 7.64
CA MET A 34 -7.52 -7.28 6.39
C MET A 34 -8.11 -5.87 6.44
N ALA A 35 -9.33 -5.71 6.95
CA ALA A 35 -9.97 -4.41 7.10
C ALA A 35 -9.19 -3.49 8.04
N ILE A 36 -8.77 -4.00 9.20
CA ILE A 36 -7.94 -3.26 10.16
C ILE A 36 -6.58 -2.92 9.54
N GLY A 37 -5.94 -3.88 8.85
CA GLY A 37 -4.67 -3.62 8.15
C GLY A 37 -4.78 -2.52 7.09
N TRP A 38 -5.92 -2.43 6.40
CA TRP A 38 -6.17 -1.35 5.43
C TRP A 38 -6.44 -0.01 6.11
N VAL A 39 -7.23 0.01 7.19
CA VAL A 39 -7.57 1.24 7.95
C VAL A 39 -6.37 1.79 8.72
N MET A 40 -5.57 0.93 9.34
CA MET A 40 -4.36 1.29 10.09
C MET A 40 -3.17 1.56 9.17
N GLY A 41 -3.10 0.87 8.03
CA GLY A 41 -1.94 0.88 7.15
C GLY A 41 -1.79 2.15 6.32
N GLY A 42 -2.89 2.86 6.00
CA GLY A 42 -2.85 4.19 5.38
C GLY A 42 -1.93 4.36 4.16
N LEU A 43 -1.49 3.28 3.49
CA LEU A 43 -0.36 3.26 2.54
C LEU A 43 -0.55 4.21 1.37
N LYS A 44 -1.79 4.55 1.05
CA LYS A 44 -2.16 5.40 -0.07
C LYS A 44 -1.71 6.86 0.10
N ALA A 45 -1.57 7.36 1.33
CA ALA A 45 -1.17 8.74 1.60
C ALA A 45 0.36 8.98 1.64
N PRO A 46 1.19 8.15 2.28
CA PRO A 46 2.62 8.42 2.40
C PRO A 46 3.40 8.17 1.10
N LEU A 47 2.96 7.25 0.23
CA LEU A 47 3.69 6.92 -1.02
C LEU A 47 3.85 8.11 -1.99
N PRO A 48 2.77 8.80 -2.43
CA PRO A 48 2.90 9.94 -3.33
C PRO A 48 3.59 11.12 -2.65
N ALA A 49 3.38 11.33 -1.35
CA ALA A 49 4.07 12.36 -0.58
C ALA A 49 5.58 12.10 -0.52
N HIS A 50 5.98 10.86 -0.25
CA HIS A 50 7.38 10.44 -0.24
C HIS A 50 8.02 10.59 -1.62
N GLY A 51 7.33 10.20 -2.70
CA GLY A 51 7.82 10.38 -4.06
C GLY A 51 7.96 11.85 -4.45
N ALA A 52 7.01 12.70 -4.08
CA ALA A 52 7.09 14.14 -4.28
C ALA A 52 8.26 14.76 -3.48
N ASP A 53 8.51 14.29 -2.25
CA ASP A 53 9.63 14.75 -1.43
C ASP A 53 11.02 14.50 -2.07
N GLN A 54 11.13 13.53 -2.97
CA GLN A 54 12.36 13.24 -3.72
C GLN A 54 12.62 14.22 -4.87
N LEU A 55 11.59 14.90 -5.37
CA LEU A 55 11.67 15.77 -6.53
C LEU A 55 11.98 17.22 -6.15
N ASP A 56 12.64 17.94 -7.05
CA ASP A 56 12.87 19.37 -6.86
C ASP A 56 11.57 20.15 -7.04
N HIS A 57 11.15 20.86 -5.99
CA HIS A 57 9.90 21.59 -5.94
C HIS A 57 9.93 22.89 -6.76
N ALA A 58 11.13 23.38 -7.10
CA ALA A 58 11.29 24.51 -8.01
C ALA A 58 10.83 24.17 -9.43
N ASN A 59 10.87 22.88 -9.82
CA ASN A 59 10.49 22.43 -11.15
C ASN A 59 9.06 21.87 -11.18
N GLN A 60 8.08 22.77 -11.38
CA GLN A 60 6.66 22.43 -11.45
C GLN A 60 6.31 21.44 -12.58
N ARG A 61 7.05 21.49 -13.70
CA ARG A 61 6.85 20.56 -14.82
C ARG A 61 7.22 19.12 -14.45
N LEU A 62 8.31 18.95 -13.69
CA LEU A 62 8.75 17.64 -13.20
C LEU A 62 7.73 17.04 -12.23
N MET A 63 7.21 17.86 -11.30
CA MET A 63 6.15 17.45 -10.36
C MET A 63 4.87 17.01 -11.08
N SER A 64 4.37 17.82 -12.02
CA SER A 64 3.16 17.47 -12.78
C SER A 64 3.34 16.19 -13.60
N THR A 65 4.51 16.01 -14.22
CA THR A 65 4.82 14.80 -15.00
C THR A 65 4.87 13.55 -14.12
N PHE A 66 5.45 13.66 -12.92
CA PHE A 66 5.48 12.58 -11.94
C PHE A 66 4.06 12.16 -11.52
N PHE A 67 3.23 13.11 -11.11
CA PHE A 67 1.86 12.79 -10.68
C PHE A 67 1.01 12.24 -11.82
N ASN A 68 1.17 12.76 -13.04
CA ASN A 68 0.45 12.25 -14.20
C ASN A 68 0.79 10.77 -14.48
N TRP A 69 2.08 10.43 -14.52
CA TRP A 69 2.52 9.04 -14.68
C TRP A 69 2.12 8.16 -13.49
N PHE A 70 2.22 8.68 -12.27
CA PHE A 70 1.81 7.97 -11.06
C PHE A 70 0.33 7.57 -11.12
N PHE A 71 -0.57 8.51 -11.43
CA PHE A 71 -1.99 8.22 -11.53
C PHE A 71 -2.32 7.34 -12.73
N PHE A 72 -1.63 7.50 -13.86
CA PHE A 72 -1.79 6.62 -15.02
C PHE A 72 -1.45 5.16 -14.68
N CYS A 73 -0.31 4.92 -14.03
CA CYS A 73 0.08 3.58 -13.58
C CYS A 73 -0.87 3.02 -12.52
N LEU A 74 -1.37 3.87 -11.60
CA LEU A 74 -2.32 3.45 -10.58
C LEU A 74 -3.65 3.00 -11.19
N CYS A 75 -4.20 3.78 -12.12
CA CYS A 75 -5.46 3.46 -12.79
C CYS A 75 -5.34 2.23 -13.68
N SER A 76 -4.29 2.17 -14.52
CA SER A 76 -4.06 1.01 -15.40
C SER A 76 -3.79 -0.27 -14.60
N GLY A 77 -2.99 -0.19 -13.53
CA GLY A 77 -2.75 -1.30 -12.62
C GLY A 77 -4.03 -1.79 -11.93
N ALA A 78 -4.89 -0.87 -11.48
CA ALA A 78 -6.19 -1.22 -10.88
C ALA A 78 -7.12 -1.90 -11.90
N MET A 79 -7.15 -1.42 -13.14
CA MET A 79 -7.91 -2.05 -14.24
C MET A 79 -7.42 -3.47 -14.51
N LEU A 80 -6.11 -3.67 -14.62
CA LEU A 80 -5.52 -4.99 -14.83
C LEU A 80 -5.79 -5.93 -13.64
N ALA A 81 -5.70 -5.40 -12.42
CA ALA A 81 -5.99 -6.19 -11.22
C ALA A 81 -7.44 -6.67 -11.20
N VAL A 82 -8.42 -5.79 -11.43
CA VAL A 82 -9.84 -6.18 -11.42
C VAL A 82 -10.20 -7.12 -12.57
N THR A 83 -9.46 -7.11 -13.69
CA THR A 83 -9.71 -8.06 -14.79
C THR A 83 -8.99 -9.39 -14.58
N ILE A 84 -7.67 -9.36 -14.38
CA ILE A 84 -6.83 -10.56 -14.35
C ILE A 84 -6.98 -11.31 -13.03
N VAL A 85 -6.94 -10.60 -11.89
CA VAL A 85 -7.01 -11.24 -10.57
C VAL A 85 -8.38 -11.89 -10.38
N VAL A 86 -9.45 -11.18 -10.76
CA VAL A 86 -10.82 -11.72 -10.66
C VAL A 86 -10.98 -12.92 -11.57
N TRP A 87 -10.50 -12.85 -12.82
CA TRP A 87 -10.55 -14.00 -13.72
C TRP A 87 -9.82 -15.23 -13.14
N VAL A 88 -8.64 -15.03 -12.53
CA VAL A 88 -7.88 -16.11 -11.87
C VAL A 88 -8.65 -16.66 -10.67
N GLN A 89 -9.25 -15.80 -9.85
CA GLN A 89 -10.05 -16.21 -8.68
C GLN A 89 -11.26 -17.06 -9.10
N ASP A 90 -11.93 -16.69 -10.19
CA ASP A 90 -13.13 -17.35 -10.68
C ASP A 90 -12.84 -18.67 -11.44
N ASN A 91 -11.73 -18.73 -12.19
CA ASN A 91 -11.44 -19.88 -13.08
C ASN A 91 -10.41 -20.87 -12.52
N VAL A 92 -9.41 -20.39 -11.78
CA VAL A 92 -8.29 -21.22 -11.28
C VAL A 92 -8.42 -21.46 -9.78
N GLY A 93 -8.95 -20.49 -9.06
CA GLY A 93 -9.27 -20.60 -7.63
C GLY A 93 -8.70 -19.47 -6.78
N TRP A 94 -9.29 -19.32 -5.60
CA TRP A 94 -9.02 -18.22 -4.68
C TRP A 94 -7.58 -18.21 -4.15
N GLU A 95 -6.95 -19.38 -4.03
CA GLU A 95 -5.55 -19.50 -3.57
C GLU A 95 -4.57 -18.76 -4.48
N TRP A 96 -4.68 -18.97 -5.79
CA TRP A 96 -3.82 -18.36 -6.79
C TRP A 96 -4.04 -16.84 -6.87
N GLY A 97 -5.30 -16.40 -6.76
CA GLY A 97 -5.63 -14.98 -6.69
C GLY A 97 -5.01 -14.28 -5.48
N PHE A 98 -5.05 -14.90 -4.31
CA PHE A 98 -4.40 -14.33 -3.12
C PHE A 98 -2.87 -14.45 -3.18
N GLY A 99 -2.32 -15.54 -3.72
CA GLY A 99 -0.89 -15.72 -3.91
C GLY A 99 -0.27 -14.64 -4.81
N MET A 100 -0.93 -14.33 -5.93
CA MET A 100 -0.49 -13.28 -6.84
C MET A 100 -0.45 -11.89 -6.17
N ASN A 101 -1.44 -11.59 -5.31
CA ASN A 101 -1.43 -10.35 -4.52
C ASN A 101 -0.25 -10.28 -3.55
N VAL A 102 0.07 -11.39 -2.86
CA VAL A 102 1.23 -11.44 -1.95
C VAL A 102 2.53 -11.20 -2.72
N VAL A 103 2.72 -11.88 -3.86
CA VAL A 103 3.92 -11.72 -4.70
C VAL A 103 4.06 -10.28 -5.19
N ALA A 104 2.97 -9.67 -5.67
CA ALA A 104 2.97 -8.28 -6.13
C ALA A 104 3.38 -7.29 -5.02
N LEU A 105 2.83 -7.46 -3.82
CA LEU A 105 3.19 -6.64 -2.65
C LEU A 105 4.63 -6.86 -2.21
N SER A 106 5.09 -8.11 -2.16
CA SER A 106 6.48 -8.44 -1.82
C SER A 106 7.46 -7.85 -2.82
N LEU A 107 7.17 -7.92 -4.12
CA LEU A 107 7.99 -7.31 -5.15
C LEU A 107 8.04 -5.78 -5.01
N GLY A 108 6.89 -5.14 -4.76
CA GLY A 108 6.83 -3.70 -4.49
C GLY A 108 7.69 -3.30 -3.28
N LEU A 109 7.65 -4.08 -2.21
CA LEU A 109 8.47 -3.85 -1.01
C LEU A 109 9.95 -4.03 -1.29
N LEU A 110 10.35 -5.03 -2.09
CA LEU A 110 11.75 -5.25 -2.47
C LEU A 110 12.29 -4.10 -3.33
N ILE A 111 11.49 -3.61 -4.29
CA ILE A 111 11.87 -2.47 -5.13
C ILE A 111 12.01 -1.20 -4.27
N PHE A 112 11.04 -0.95 -3.38
CA PHE A 112 11.12 0.17 -2.43
C PHE A 112 12.35 0.05 -1.53
N GLY A 113 12.61 -1.15 -1.01
CA GLY A 113 13.78 -1.52 -0.22
C GLY A 113 15.11 -1.25 -0.92
N ALA A 114 15.23 -1.70 -2.17
CA ALA A 114 16.40 -1.46 -3.01
C ALA A 114 16.61 0.02 -3.37
N GLY A 115 15.55 0.82 -3.32
CA GLY A 115 15.58 2.27 -3.53
C GLY A 115 16.12 3.08 -2.34
N LEU A 116 16.16 2.52 -1.12
CA LEU A 116 16.64 3.21 0.08
C LEU A 116 17.96 3.99 -0.09
N PRO A 117 19.04 3.43 -0.67
CA PRO A 117 20.30 4.15 -0.81
C PRO A 117 20.24 5.35 -1.77
N PHE A 118 19.21 5.42 -2.64
CA PHE A 118 19.02 6.50 -3.59
C PHE A 118 18.04 7.59 -3.09
N TYR A 119 17.38 7.37 -1.95
CA TYR A 119 16.45 8.34 -1.40
C TYR A 119 17.19 9.53 -0.76
N ARG A 120 16.73 10.73 -1.08
CA ARG A 120 17.15 11.98 -0.45
C ARG A 120 16.53 12.06 0.93
N HIS A 121 17.37 11.86 1.95
CA HIS A 121 16.95 11.99 3.34
C HIS A 121 17.02 13.47 3.73
N LYS A 122 15.88 14.09 4.07
CA LYS A 122 15.90 15.42 4.71
C LYS A 122 16.49 15.26 6.11
N LYS A 123 17.50 16.08 6.45
CA LYS A 123 18.01 16.13 7.83
C LYS A 123 16.85 16.56 8.75
N PRO A 124 16.69 15.95 9.94
CA PRO A 124 15.69 16.42 10.89
C PRO A 124 16.01 17.87 11.24
N VAL A 125 15.08 18.76 10.90
CA VAL A 125 15.14 20.16 11.34
C VAL A 125 14.83 20.10 12.84
N GLY A 126 15.78 20.56 13.66
CA GLY A 126 15.62 20.54 15.12
C GLY A 126 14.33 21.23 15.57
N SER A 127 13.81 20.83 16.73
CA SER A 127 12.59 21.41 17.31
C SER A 127 12.63 22.93 17.30
N ALA A 128 11.48 23.56 16.99
CA ALA A 128 11.25 25.00 16.96
C ALA A 128 11.53 25.76 18.28
N ILE A 129 11.96 25.05 19.34
CA ILE A 129 12.24 25.58 20.67
C ILE A 129 13.66 26.15 20.77
N ASN A 130 14.57 25.78 19.86
CA ASN A 130 15.96 26.26 19.85
C ASN A 130 16.23 27.38 18.83
N TYR A 131 15.20 28.08 18.34
CA TYR A 131 15.45 29.23 17.46
C TYR A 131 15.98 30.38 18.32
N PRO A 132 17.23 30.86 18.13
CA PRO A 132 17.64 32.10 18.74
C PRO A 132 16.80 33.21 18.08
N ASP A 133 16.02 33.84 18.94
CA ASP A 133 15.04 34.88 18.75
C ASP A 133 15.64 36.24 18.33
N ASN A 134 16.82 36.22 17.71
CA ASN A 134 17.59 37.39 17.31
C ASN A 134 17.40 37.81 15.84
N GLU A 135 16.72 37.03 14.98
CA GLU A 135 16.35 37.50 13.63
C GLU A 135 15.05 38.31 13.59
N GLY A 136 14.15 38.14 14.56
CA GLY A 136 12.94 38.97 14.70
C GLY A 136 13.24 40.44 15.06
N LEU A 137 14.46 40.72 15.55
CA LEU A 137 14.91 42.04 15.95
C LEU A 137 15.67 42.81 14.85
N ASN A 138 16.12 42.14 13.79
CA ASN A 138 16.79 42.78 12.64
C ASN A 138 15.82 43.25 11.55
N LEU A 139 14.52 42.93 11.66
CA LEU A 139 13.46 43.40 10.76
C LEU A 139 12.79 44.69 11.27
N LEU A 140 13.25 45.22 12.40
CA LEU A 140 12.71 46.41 13.08
C LEU A 140 13.71 47.57 13.15
N ASN A 141 14.82 47.51 12.41
CA ASN A 141 15.82 48.58 12.30
C ASN A 141 16.15 48.87 10.83
#